data_AF-D3HMI9-F1
#
_entry.id   AF-D3HMI9-F1
#
_cell.length_a   1.000
_cell.length_b   1.000
_cell.length_c   1.000
_cell.angle_alpha   90.00
_cell.angle_beta   90.00
_cell.angle_gamma   90.00
#
_symmetry.space_group_name_H-M   'P 1'
#
loop_
_entity.id
_entity.type
_entity.pdbx_description
1 polymer ?
#
loop_
_entity_poly.entity_id
_entity_poly.type
_entity_poly.pdbx_seq_one_letter_code
_entity_poly.pdbx_strand_id
1 'polypeptide(L)'
;MDFSSSIEEIAGYIGEKVYLKGFPILEHADEAQLLNRGKIMPNSPERVTHGFDNANRSAALLPYIIDLLKRNQNELPGHLQKQLAELSPEHIKALQIVALMRASGRHYHPNITPHYWNNPDYGSGSLYAKYGERECWAMLKELNVPVALDHQKLAFAVLGNEFVTGLYANSKDESAKNTHNKGKDDLYCLLINVLNVLETTRDRKDKVVQLEWMPLFSQLGKNGQKEFINLAKTHIESIRNFQEFLWTTTKVGEQIVAAPDMVKGKRYDGKKYTAQQMFDLMAETHSNGPKIEKNKENRVENARGVAQHWKGTLDEESKNDKDDSSLQNSIR
;
A
#
# COMPACT_ATOMS: atom_id res chain seq x y z
N MET A 1 6.91 7.54 -15.48
CA MET A 1 6.79 6.33 -14.65
C MET A 1 5.78 5.44 -15.33
N ASP A 2 6.09 4.16 -15.55
CA ASP A 2 5.17 3.19 -16.14
C ASP A 2 5.37 1.79 -15.53
N PHE A 3 4.63 0.80 -16.01
CA PHE A 3 4.63 -0.56 -15.49
C PHE A 3 5.93 -1.33 -15.78
N SER A 4 6.85 -0.81 -16.59
CA SER A 4 8.17 -1.42 -16.79
C SER A 4 9.12 -1.13 -15.62
N SER A 5 8.95 0.01 -14.94
CA SER A 5 9.73 0.41 -13.75
C SER A 5 9.62 -0.59 -12.60
N SER A 6 10.59 -0.61 -11.69
CA SER A 6 10.52 -1.52 -10.53
C SER A 6 9.31 -1.20 -9.64
N ILE A 7 8.86 -2.17 -8.83
CA ILE A 7 7.73 -1.92 -7.93
C ILE A 7 8.08 -0.85 -6.89
N GLU A 8 9.34 -0.78 -6.45
CA GLU A 8 9.85 0.23 -5.52
C GLU A 8 9.83 1.64 -6.14
N GLU A 9 10.18 1.77 -7.42
CA GLU A 9 10.09 3.03 -8.16
C GLU A 9 8.62 3.48 -8.30
N ILE A 10 7.73 2.57 -8.69
CA ILE A 10 6.29 2.82 -8.76
C ILE A 10 5.72 3.20 -7.38
N ALA A 11 6.16 2.53 -6.32
CA ALA A 11 5.73 2.81 -4.96
C ALA A 11 6.21 4.18 -4.47
N GLY A 12 7.44 4.58 -4.81
CA GLY A 12 7.93 5.94 -4.59
C GLY A 12 7.05 6.97 -5.29
N TYR A 13 6.76 6.76 -6.58
CA TYR A 13 5.92 7.64 -7.39
C TYR A 13 4.48 7.77 -6.85
N ILE A 14 3.81 6.64 -6.56
CA ILE A 14 2.47 6.65 -5.97
C ILE A 14 2.50 7.34 -4.60
N GLY A 15 3.52 7.04 -3.80
CA GLY A 15 3.76 7.69 -2.52
C GLY A 15 3.78 9.20 -2.61
N GLU A 16 4.58 9.75 -3.52
CA GLU A 16 4.69 11.19 -3.80
C GLU A 16 3.37 11.79 -4.26
N LYS A 17 2.71 11.12 -5.20
CA LYS A 17 1.48 11.63 -5.82
C LYS A 17 0.27 11.57 -4.89
N VAL A 18 0.14 10.51 -4.09
CA VAL A 18 -1.07 10.18 -3.34
C VAL A 18 -0.96 10.49 -1.85
N TYR A 19 0.22 10.31 -1.25
CA TYR A 19 0.38 10.24 0.21
C TYR A 19 1.28 11.31 0.83
N LEU A 20 2.09 12.04 0.05
CA LEU A 20 2.98 13.08 0.60
C LEU A 20 2.32 14.43 0.91
N LYS A 21 1.05 14.61 0.53
CA LYS A 21 0.28 15.83 0.84
C LYS A 21 -0.85 15.54 1.82
N GLY A 22 -1.37 16.60 2.45
CA GLY A 22 -2.57 16.54 3.27
C GLY A 22 -3.76 15.92 2.53
N PHE A 23 -4.82 15.57 3.27
CA PHE A 23 -6.00 14.96 2.66
C PHE A 23 -6.64 15.93 1.64
N PRO A 24 -7.00 15.45 0.43
CA PRO A 24 -7.79 16.22 -0.53
C PRO A 24 -9.11 16.67 0.08
N ILE A 25 -9.57 17.88 -0.25
CA ILE A 25 -10.87 18.39 0.21
C ILE A 25 -11.96 18.01 -0.79
N LEU A 26 -13.08 17.47 -0.31
CA LEU A 26 -14.28 17.25 -1.13
C LEU A 26 -15.20 18.48 -1.04
N GLU A 27 -15.25 19.29 -2.10
CA GLU A 27 -16.05 20.55 -2.15
C GLU A 27 -17.50 20.31 -2.59
N HIS A 28 -17.78 19.26 -3.39
CA HIS A 28 -19.12 18.92 -3.89
C HIS A 28 -19.37 17.41 -3.80
N ALA A 29 -20.59 17.02 -3.43
CA ALA A 29 -20.98 15.63 -3.18
C ALA A 29 -21.41 14.87 -4.45
N ASP A 30 -21.48 15.54 -5.61
CA ASP A 30 -21.96 14.93 -6.86
C ASP A 30 -20.85 14.35 -7.74
N GLU A 31 -21.27 13.37 -8.53
CA GLU A 31 -20.50 12.20 -8.92
C GLU A 31 -19.42 12.42 -10.01
N ALA A 32 -18.50 11.44 -10.10
CA ALA A 32 -17.56 11.15 -11.19
C ALA A 32 -16.20 11.87 -11.25
N GLN A 33 -15.71 12.51 -10.18
CA GLN A 33 -14.34 13.07 -10.20
C GLN A 33 -13.34 12.30 -9.32
N LEU A 34 -12.11 12.19 -9.82
CA LEU A 34 -10.94 11.86 -9.01
C LEU A 34 -10.73 12.95 -7.95
N LEU A 35 -10.10 12.61 -6.84
CA LEU A 35 -9.81 13.56 -5.77
C LEU A 35 -8.85 14.64 -6.29
N ASN A 36 -9.22 15.91 -6.12
CA ASN A 36 -8.36 17.02 -6.49
C ASN A 36 -7.20 17.18 -5.49
N ARG A 37 -6.05 16.58 -5.83
CA ARG A 37 -4.83 16.62 -5.00
C ARG A 37 -4.10 17.97 -5.02
N GLY A 38 -4.59 18.94 -5.80
CA GLY A 38 -4.14 20.34 -5.78
C GLY A 38 -4.79 21.18 -4.67
N LYS A 39 -5.94 20.74 -4.16
CA LYS A 39 -6.65 21.37 -3.04
C LYS A 39 -6.63 20.47 -1.82
N ILE A 40 -5.68 20.73 -0.93
CA ILE A 40 -5.48 19.96 0.30
C ILE A 40 -5.90 20.79 1.51
N MET A 41 -6.27 20.12 2.59
CA MET A 41 -6.56 20.78 3.86
C MET A 41 -5.33 21.60 4.33
N PRO A 42 -5.47 22.92 4.58
CA PRO A 42 -4.40 23.74 5.12
C PRO A 42 -3.92 23.22 6.47
N ASN A 43 -2.61 23.25 6.72
CA ASN A 43 -2.00 22.73 7.95
C ASN A 43 -2.36 21.26 8.26
N SER A 44 -2.65 20.46 7.23
CA SER A 44 -2.92 19.04 7.42
C SER A 44 -1.71 18.39 8.09
N PRO A 45 -1.91 17.71 9.22
CA PRO A 45 -0.89 16.84 9.77
C PRO A 45 -0.55 15.74 8.76
N GLU A 46 0.66 15.22 8.87
CA GLU A 46 1.14 14.13 8.03
C GLU A 46 0.21 12.91 8.12
N ARG A 47 0.13 12.13 7.04
CA ARG A 47 -0.74 10.95 6.95
C ARG A 47 -0.12 9.77 7.70
N VAL A 48 -0.04 9.88 9.04
CA VAL A 48 0.69 8.92 9.88
C VAL A 48 0.13 7.51 9.72
N THR A 49 -1.18 7.32 9.81
CA THR A 49 -1.81 5.99 9.89
C THR A 49 -2.02 5.31 8.53
N HIS A 50 -2.63 6.02 7.58
CA HIS A 50 -2.98 5.51 6.23
C HIS A 50 -2.23 6.32 5.16
N GLY A 51 -0.90 6.39 5.29
CA GLY A 51 0.00 7.16 4.41
C GLY A 51 1.09 6.31 3.76
N PHE A 52 2.22 6.95 3.47
CA PHE A 52 3.30 6.38 2.65
C PHE A 52 3.80 5.03 3.19
N ASP A 53 4.24 4.97 4.46
CA ASP A 53 4.81 3.74 5.03
C ASP A 53 3.78 2.60 5.12
N ASN A 54 2.49 2.92 5.34
CA ASN A 54 1.41 1.93 5.35
C ASN A 54 1.27 1.25 3.98
N ALA A 55 1.11 2.07 2.94
CA ALA A 55 0.94 1.61 1.57
C ALA A 55 2.13 0.75 1.12
N ASN A 56 3.36 1.21 1.39
CA ASN A 56 4.57 0.50 1.01
C ASN A 56 4.72 -0.84 1.73
N ARG A 57 4.43 -0.92 3.05
CA ARG A 57 4.46 -2.21 3.76
C ARG A 57 3.42 -3.18 3.26
N SER A 58 2.18 -2.74 3.00
CA SER A 58 1.16 -3.62 2.43
C SER A 58 1.62 -4.21 1.10
N ALA A 59 2.14 -3.36 0.21
CA ALA A 59 2.62 -3.80 -1.10
C ALA A 59 3.82 -4.75 -1.00
N ALA A 60 4.76 -4.48 -0.08
CA ALA A 60 5.91 -5.33 0.14
C ALA A 60 5.58 -6.65 0.85
N LEU A 61 4.52 -6.69 1.68
CA LEU A 61 4.06 -7.92 2.34
C LEU A 61 3.35 -8.90 1.39
N LEU A 62 2.66 -8.38 0.37
CA LEU A 62 1.78 -9.16 -0.49
C LEU A 62 2.41 -10.44 -1.07
N PRO A 63 3.64 -10.42 -1.64
CA PRO A 63 4.26 -11.65 -2.18
C PRO A 63 4.41 -12.76 -1.14
N TYR A 64 4.69 -12.43 0.12
CA TYR A 64 4.85 -13.42 1.19
C TYR A 64 3.54 -14.10 1.57
N ILE A 65 2.43 -13.38 1.50
CA ILE A 65 1.09 -13.96 1.68
C ILE A 65 0.80 -14.91 0.52
N ILE A 66 1.05 -14.48 -0.73
CA ILE A 66 0.85 -15.32 -1.92
C ILE A 66 1.70 -16.60 -1.85
N ASP A 67 2.97 -16.50 -1.45
CA ASP A 67 3.84 -17.65 -1.29
C ASP A 67 3.34 -18.61 -0.21
N LEU A 68 2.81 -18.08 0.91
CA LEU A 68 2.16 -18.89 1.93
C LEU A 68 0.97 -19.66 1.36
N LEU A 69 0.11 -19.00 0.59
CA LEU A 69 -1.01 -19.65 -0.07
C LEU A 69 -0.55 -20.72 -1.05
N LYS A 70 0.52 -20.48 -1.83
CA LYS A 70 1.09 -21.46 -2.77
C LYS A 70 1.60 -22.71 -2.06
N ARG A 71 2.32 -22.56 -0.94
CA ARG A 71 2.78 -23.70 -0.12
C ARG A 71 1.62 -24.51 0.47
N ASN A 72 0.51 -23.85 0.76
CA ASN A 72 -0.68 -24.45 1.37
C ASN A 72 -1.84 -24.62 0.36
N GLN A 73 -1.54 -24.64 -0.94
CA GLN A 73 -2.57 -24.59 -1.99
C GLN A 73 -3.57 -25.74 -1.87
N ASN A 74 -3.12 -26.94 -1.51
CA ASN A 74 -3.97 -28.11 -1.37
C ASN A 74 -5.00 -28.01 -0.23
N GLU A 75 -4.82 -27.08 0.72
CA GLU A 75 -5.75 -26.84 1.82
C GLU A 75 -6.85 -25.84 1.44
N LEU A 76 -6.67 -25.07 0.35
CA LEU A 76 -7.61 -24.05 -0.09
C LEU A 76 -8.83 -24.65 -0.81
N PRO A 77 -9.99 -23.97 -0.80
CA PRO A 77 -11.10 -24.31 -1.69
C PRO A 77 -10.71 -24.33 -3.17
N GLY A 78 -11.26 -25.26 -3.95
CA GLY A 78 -10.85 -25.49 -5.35
C GLY A 78 -10.97 -24.26 -6.26
N HIS A 79 -11.89 -23.32 -5.99
CA HIS A 79 -12.00 -22.08 -6.76
C HIS A 79 -10.84 -21.11 -6.48
N LEU A 80 -10.30 -21.08 -5.26
CA LEU A 80 -9.13 -20.27 -4.90
C LEU A 80 -7.84 -20.91 -5.38
N GLN A 81 -7.76 -22.25 -5.38
CA GLN A 81 -6.62 -22.95 -5.98
C GLN A 81 -6.44 -22.57 -7.46
N LYS A 82 -7.55 -22.52 -8.22
CA LYS A 82 -7.54 -22.11 -9.64
C LYS A 82 -7.07 -20.67 -9.79
N GLN A 83 -7.69 -19.72 -9.07
CA GLN A 83 -7.29 -18.31 -9.11
C GLN A 83 -5.83 -18.08 -8.68
N LEU A 84 -5.33 -18.85 -7.71
CA LEU A 84 -3.95 -18.76 -7.26
C LEU A 84 -2.96 -19.26 -8.32
N ALA A 85 -3.31 -20.33 -9.03
CA ALA A 85 -2.50 -20.89 -10.11
C ALA A 85 -2.41 -19.95 -11.33
N GLU A 86 -3.39 -19.08 -11.53
CA GLU A 86 -3.43 -18.09 -12.60
C GLU A 86 -2.56 -16.85 -12.32
N LEU A 87 -2.05 -16.68 -11.09
CA LEU A 87 -1.24 -15.52 -10.73
C LEU A 87 0.15 -15.57 -11.38
N SER A 88 0.34 -14.74 -12.40
CA SER A 88 1.66 -14.44 -12.97
C SER A 88 2.43 -13.38 -12.16
N PRO A 89 3.75 -13.19 -12.40
CA PRO A 89 4.51 -12.08 -11.81
C PRO A 89 3.90 -10.71 -12.08
N GLU A 90 3.31 -10.48 -13.26
CA GLU A 90 2.64 -9.24 -13.62
C GLU A 90 1.36 -9.03 -12.79
N HIS A 91 0.59 -10.10 -12.52
CA HIS A 91 -0.55 -10.01 -11.60
C HIS A 91 -0.10 -9.61 -10.20
N ILE A 92 0.99 -10.19 -9.70
CA ILE A 92 1.53 -9.85 -8.37
C ILE A 92 1.91 -8.38 -8.34
N LYS A 93 2.67 -7.89 -9.33
CA LYS A 93 3.07 -6.48 -9.41
C LYS A 93 1.87 -5.54 -9.52
N ALA A 94 0.85 -5.89 -10.31
CA ALA A 94 -0.39 -5.13 -10.42
C ALA A 94 -1.16 -5.11 -9.08
N LEU A 95 -1.22 -6.23 -8.36
CA LEU A 95 -1.83 -6.28 -7.03
C LEU A 95 -1.02 -5.50 -5.97
N GLN A 96 0.30 -5.40 -6.11
CA GLN A 96 1.11 -4.50 -5.28
C GLN A 96 0.74 -3.03 -5.55
N ILE A 97 0.47 -2.64 -6.81
CA ILE A 97 -0.09 -1.31 -7.14
C ILE A 97 -1.46 -1.11 -6.49
N VAL A 98 -2.34 -2.11 -6.55
CA VAL A 98 -3.65 -2.07 -5.88
C VAL A 98 -3.49 -1.88 -4.36
N ALA A 99 -2.55 -2.59 -3.73
CA ALA A 99 -2.24 -2.44 -2.31
C ALA A 99 -1.73 -1.03 -1.98
N LEU A 100 -0.85 -0.46 -2.82
CA LEU A 100 -0.40 0.93 -2.70
C LEU A 100 -1.56 1.92 -2.79
N MET A 101 -2.56 1.64 -3.62
CA MET A 101 -3.71 2.51 -3.85
C MET A 101 -4.87 2.30 -2.87
N ARG A 102 -4.78 1.35 -1.93
CA ARG A 102 -5.88 0.98 -1.04
C ARG A 102 -6.46 2.17 -0.26
N ALA A 103 -5.61 3.05 0.26
CA ALA A 103 -6.00 4.23 1.04
C ALA A 103 -6.04 5.54 0.22
N SER A 104 -6.02 5.43 -1.12
CA SER A 104 -5.94 6.58 -2.03
C SER A 104 -7.21 7.45 -2.03
N GLY A 105 -8.37 6.85 -1.74
CA GLY A 105 -9.69 7.50 -1.70
C GLY A 105 -10.01 8.24 -0.40
N ARG A 106 -9.11 8.22 0.59
CA ARG A 106 -9.29 8.99 1.83
C ARG A 106 -9.16 10.48 1.55
N HIS A 107 -10.14 11.25 2.00
CA HIS A 107 -10.26 12.69 1.79
C HIS A 107 -10.74 13.35 3.09
N TYR A 108 -10.71 14.67 3.15
CA TYR A 108 -11.29 15.43 4.25
C TYR A 108 -12.75 15.75 3.93
N HIS A 109 -13.66 15.48 4.89
CA HIS A 109 -15.07 15.84 4.78
C HIS A 109 -15.44 16.83 5.91
N PRO A 110 -15.64 18.13 5.60
CA PRO A 110 -15.79 19.19 6.61
C PRO A 110 -16.86 18.96 7.69
N ASN A 111 -17.88 18.15 7.38
CA ASN A 111 -19.04 17.91 8.27
C ASN A 111 -19.10 16.50 8.89
N ILE A 112 -18.18 15.59 8.52
CA ILE A 112 -18.21 14.18 9.01
C ILE A 112 -16.92 13.83 9.73
N THR A 113 -15.80 14.48 9.40
CA THR A 113 -14.55 14.33 10.14
C THR A 113 -14.57 15.35 11.30
N PRO A 114 -14.96 14.97 12.53
CA PRO A 114 -14.80 15.86 13.69
C PRO A 114 -13.33 16.32 13.78
N HIS A 115 -13.09 17.41 14.51
CA HIS A 115 -11.79 18.08 14.72
C HIS A 115 -10.63 17.18 15.25
N TYR A 116 -10.78 15.86 15.27
CA TYR A 116 -9.74 14.90 15.56
C TYR A 116 -8.82 14.72 14.35
N TRP A 117 -7.67 15.37 14.44
CA TRP A 117 -6.35 14.82 14.22
C TRP A 117 -6.23 13.64 13.24
N ASN A 118 -5.59 13.91 12.10
CA ASN A 118 -4.72 13.00 11.35
C ASN A 118 -5.35 11.82 10.59
N ASN A 119 -6.65 11.52 10.74
CA ASN A 119 -7.25 10.36 10.08
C ASN A 119 -8.77 10.50 9.85
N PRO A 120 -9.24 10.87 8.65
CA PRO A 120 -10.65 10.79 8.31
C PRO A 120 -11.06 9.32 8.27
N ASP A 121 -11.70 8.89 9.35
CA ASP A 121 -12.27 7.55 9.50
C ASP A 121 -13.76 7.70 9.81
N TYR A 122 -14.56 7.48 8.77
CA TYR A 122 -15.99 7.78 8.77
C TYR A 122 -16.85 6.76 9.52
N GLY A 123 -16.24 5.84 10.27
CA GLY A 123 -16.95 4.76 10.96
C GLY A 123 -17.49 3.67 10.03
N SER A 124 -17.63 3.93 8.72
CA SER A 124 -17.91 2.96 7.67
C SER A 124 -16.75 2.91 6.66
N GLY A 125 -16.18 1.72 6.43
CA GLY A 125 -15.10 1.52 5.46
C GLY A 125 -15.47 1.87 4.00
N SER A 126 -16.77 1.93 3.70
CA SER A 126 -17.30 2.03 2.33
C SER A 126 -17.12 3.40 1.67
N LEU A 127 -17.10 4.50 2.44
CA LEU A 127 -17.10 5.85 1.88
C LEU A 127 -15.80 6.19 1.13
N TYR A 128 -14.62 5.86 1.68
CA TYR A 128 -13.35 6.08 0.98
C TYR A 128 -13.08 4.98 -0.06
N ALA A 129 -13.60 3.77 0.14
CA ALA A 129 -13.34 2.64 -0.75
C ALA A 129 -13.89 2.86 -2.17
N LYS A 130 -15.07 3.49 -2.30
CA LYS A 130 -15.64 3.87 -3.62
C LYS A 130 -14.75 4.86 -4.39
N TYR A 131 -14.14 5.83 -3.70
CA TYR A 131 -13.15 6.72 -4.33
C TYR A 131 -11.84 5.98 -4.61
N GLY A 132 -11.43 5.10 -3.70
CA GLY A 132 -10.21 4.30 -3.83
C GLY A 132 -10.21 3.39 -5.06
N GLU A 133 -11.34 2.75 -5.40
CA GLU A 133 -11.50 1.98 -6.63
C GLU A 133 -11.25 2.85 -7.88
N ARG A 134 -11.86 4.04 -7.95
CA ARG A 134 -11.70 4.95 -9.10
C ARG A 134 -10.27 5.49 -9.23
N GLU A 135 -9.67 5.90 -8.11
CA GLU A 135 -8.27 6.33 -8.03
C GLU A 135 -7.32 5.21 -8.45
N CYS A 136 -7.57 3.98 -7.98
CA CYS A 136 -6.81 2.81 -8.35
C CYS A 136 -6.90 2.54 -9.85
N TRP A 137 -8.11 2.53 -10.42
CA TRP A 137 -8.29 2.39 -11.87
C TRP A 137 -7.48 3.43 -12.63
N ALA A 138 -7.63 4.71 -12.27
CA ALA A 138 -6.90 5.80 -12.94
C ALA A 138 -5.37 5.59 -12.87
N MET A 139 -4.84 5.16 -11.72
CA MET A 139 -3.42 4.87 -11.55
C MET A 139 -2.96 3.66 -12.39
N LEU A 140 -3.76 2.59 -12.46
CA LEU A 140 -3.45 1.42 -13.31
C LEU A 140 -3.35 1.83 -14.79
N LYS A 141 -4.25 2.71 -15.25
CA LYS A 141 -4.20 3.27 -16.61
C LYS A 141 -2.98 4.17 -16.82
N GLU A 142 -2.71 5.06 -15.87
CA GLU A 142 -1.59 6.00 -15.96
C GLU A 142 -0.23 5.30 -16.00
N LEU A 143 -0.08 4.22 -15.23
CA LEU A 143 1.13 3.41 -15.23
C LEU A 143 1.21 2.48 -16.44
N ASN A 144 0.26 2.51 -17.39
CA ASN A 144 0.22 1.58 -18.54
C ASN A 144 0.27 0.11 -18.10
N VAL A 145 -0.47 -0.25 -17.02
CA VAL A 145 -0.66 -1.65 -16.66
C VAL A 145 -1.33 -2.38 -17.84
N PRO A 146 -0.92 -3.62 -18.19
CA PRO A 146 -1.52 -4.33 -19.30
C PRO A 146 -3.01 -4.58 -19.10
N VAL A 147 -3.82 -4.17 -20.07
CA VAL A 147 -5.30 -4.31 -20.04
C VAL A 147 -5.74 -5.77 -19.89
N ALA A 148 -4.91 -6.73 -20.33
CA ALA A 148 -5.15 -8.15 -20.17
C ALA A 148 -5.23 -8.62 -18.70
N LEU A 149 -4.74 -7.82 -17.74
CA LEU A 149 -4.81 -8.12 -16.30
C LEU A 149 -6.13 -7.68 -15.64
N ASP A 150 -7.12 -7.26 -16.44
CA ASP A 150 -8.46 -6.81 -15.99
C ASP A 150 -8.39 -5.69 -14.92
N HIS A 151 -8.24 -4.45 -15.40
CA HIS A 151 -8.16 -3.28 -14.52
C HIS A 151 -9.40 -3.10 -13.65
N GLN A 152 -10.58 -3.54 -14.12
CA GLN A 152 -11.81 -3.42 -13.36
C GLN A 152 -11.78 -4.38 -12.17
N LYS A 153 -11.37 -5.63 -12.37
CA LYS A 153 -11.18 -6.60 -11.29
C LYS A 153 -10.11 -6.14 -10.29
N LEU A 154 -8.97 -5.66 -10.77
CA LEU A 154 -7.88 -5.14 -9.93
C LEU A 154 -8.34 -3.95 -9.08
N ALA A 155 -9.01 -2.96 -9.69
CA ALA A 155 -9.54 -1.80 -8.97
C ALA A 155 -10.63 -2.18 -7.97
N PHE A 156 -11.54 -3.10 -8.36
CA PHE A 156 -12.61 -3.59 -7.50
C PHE A 156 -12.07 -4.19 -6.20
N ALA A 157 -10.88 -4.80 -6.18
CA ALA A 157 -10.30 -5.34 -4.94
C ALA A 157 -10.09 -4.27 -3.83
N VAL A 158 -9.91 -2.99 -4.18
CA VAL A 158 -9.87 -1.88 -3.21
C VAL A 158 -11.23 -1.65 -2.54
N LEU A 159 -12.32 -1.92 -3.23
CA LEU A 159 -13.68 -1.87 -2.68
C LEU A 159 -14.06 -3.19 -2.01
N GLY A 160 -13.96 -4.28 -2.74
CA GLY A 160 -14.44 -5.61 -2.37
C GLY A 160 -13.84 -6.12 -1.05
N ASN A 161 -12.58 -5.80 -0.75
CA ASN A 161 -11.95 -6.18 0.52
C ASN A 161 -12.69 -5.66 1.77
N GLU A 162 -13.42 -4.54 1.69
CA GLU A 162 -14.20 -4.02 2.81
C GLU A 162 -15.48 -4.86 3.05
N PHE A 163 -15.93 -5.59 2.02
CA PHE A 163 -17.20 -6.30 2.00
C PHE A 163 -17.07 -7.82 2.04
N VAL A 164 -15.87 -8.38 2.01
CA VAL A 164 -15.67 -9.85 2.03
C VAL A 164 -16.12 -10.52 3.33
N THR A 165 -16.31 -9.78 4.41
CA THR A 165 -16.69 -10.35 5.72
C THR A 165 -18.14 -10.84 5.71
N GLY A 166 -18.43 -11.88 6.51
CA GLY A 166 -19.78 -12.45 6.65
C GLY A 166 -20.83 -11.47 7.20
N LEU A 167 -20.40 -10.34 7.78
CA LEU A 167 -21.29 -9.26 8.23
C LEU A 167 -22.18 -8.74 7.09
N TYR A 168 -21.67 -8.72 5.86
CA TYR A 168 -22.37 -8.17 4.71
C TYR A 168 -23.19 -9.19 3.91
N ALA A 169 -23.05 -10.49 4.20
CA ALA A 169 -23.81 -11.55 3.54
C ALA A 169 -25.33 -11.40 3.72
N ASN A 170 -25.74 -10.89 4.89
CA ASN A 170 -27.13 -10.67 5.28
C ASN A 170 -27.48 -9.19 5.45
N SER A 171 -26.72 -8.29 4.81
CA SER A 171 -27.00 -6.85 4.86
C SER A 171 -28.38 -6.54 4.29
N LYS A 172 -29.10 -5.59 4.90
CA LYS A 172 -30.33 -5.01 4.35
C LYS A 172 -30.05 -4.02 3.21
N ASP A 173 -28.80 -3.59 3.06
CA ASP A 173 -28.32 -2.83 1.91
C ASP A 173 -27.95 -3.79 0.78
N GLU A 174 -28.79 -3.84 -0.25
CA GLU A 174 -28.59 -4.69 -1.43
C GLU A 174 -27.30 -4.36 -2.19
N SER A 175 -26.83 -3.11 -2.17
CA SER A 175 -25.55 -2.74 -2.79
C SER A 175 -24.38 -3.39 -2.05
N ALA A 176 -24.39 -3.31 -0.72
CA ALA A 176 -23.38 -3.95 0.13
C ALA A 176 -23.40 -5.48 -0.02
N LYS A 177 -24.60 -6.08 -0.06
CA LYS A 177 -24.78 -7.52 -0.26
C LYS A 177 -24.27 -7.99 -1.63
N ASN A 178 -24.58 -7.24 -2.68
CA ASN A 178 -24.07 -7.53 -4.03
C ASN A 178 -22.55 -7.40 -4.11
N THR A 179 -21.98 -6.39 -3.47
CA THR A 179 -20.52 -6.20 -3.40
C THR A 179 -19.86 -7.36 -2.65
N HIS A 180 -20.43 -7.78 -1.51
CA HIS A 180 -19.99 -8.97 -0.78
C HIS A 180 -20.00 -10.22 -1.67
N ASN A 181 -21.11 -10.48 -2.36
CA ASN A 181 -21.24 -11.66 -3.22
C ASN A 181 -20.20 -11.70 -4.35
N LYS A 182 -19.79 -10.54 -4.86
CA LYS A 182 -18.71 -10.43 -5.87
C LYS A 182 -17.31 -10.62 -5.28
N GLY A 183 -17.07 -10.15 -4.05
CA GLY A 183 -15.73 -10.13 -3.46
C GLY A 183 -15.38 -11.35 -2.60
N LYS A 184 -16.37 -12.02 -1.98
CA LYS A 184 -16.14 -13.04 -0.93
C LYS A 184 -15.35 -14.28 -1.40
N ASP A 185 -15.42 -14.60 -2.69
CA ASP A 185 -14.73 -15.75 -3.31
C ASP A 185 -13.63 -15.28 -4.29
N ASP A 186 -13.38 -13.98 -4.38
CA ASP A 186 -12.36 -13.39 -5.25
C ASP A 186 -11.03 -13.27 -4.51
N LEU A 187 -10.00 -13.92 -5.05
CA LEU A 187 -8.68 -13.98 -4.41
C LEU A 187 -8.06 -12.58 -4.23
N TYR A 188 -8.33 -11.63 -5.13
CA TYR A 188 -7.72 -10.30 -5.06
C TYR A 188 -8.31 -9.52 -3.89
N CYS A 189 -9.64 -9.55 -3.75
CA CYS A 189 -10.35 -8.96 -2.62
C CYS A 189 -9.88 -9.56 -1.29
N LEU A 190 -9.70 -10.88 -1.24
CA LEU A 190 -9.23 -11.59 -0.04
C LEU A 190 -7.78 -11.22 0.33
N LEU A 191 -6.87 -11.15 -0.65
CA LEU A 191 -5.48 -10.74 -0.44
C LEU A 191 -5.38 -9.30 0.09
N ILE A 192 -6.11 -8.36 -0.53
CA ILE A 192 -6.14 -6.97 -0.07
C ILE A 192 -6.78 -6.86 1.33
N ASN A 193 -7.78 -7.70 1.65
CA ASN A 193 -8.38 -7.74 2.99
C ASN A 193 -7.36 -8.16 4.05
N VAL A 194 -6.55 -9.19 3.77
CA VAL A 194 -5.48 -9.61 4.69
C VAL A 194 -4.51 -8.46 4.96
N LEU A 195 -4.03 -7.79 3.91
CA LEU A 195 -3.14 -6.64 4.04
C LEU A 195 -3.76 -5.53 4.89
N ASN A 196 -5.02 -5.21 4.63
CA ASN A 196 -5.77 -4.20 5.37
C ASN A 196 -5.89 -4.55 6.86
N VAL A 197 -6.27 -5.79 7.19
CA VAL A 197 -6.44 -6.22 8.58
C VAL A 197 -5.10 -6.21 9.33
N LEU A 198 -4.03 -6.73 8.72
CA LEU A 198 -2.70 -6.73 9.35
C LEU A 198 -2.16 -5.32 9.58
N GLU A 199 -2.46 -4.37 8.68
CA GLU A 199 -2.13 -2.96 8.87
C GLU A 199 -3.14 -2.19 9.72
N THR A 200 -4.32 -2.74 10.03
CA THR A 200 -5.27 -2.11 10.96
C THR A 200 -4.80 -2.22 12.42
N THR A 201 -3.76 -3.02 12.68
CA THR A 201 -3.19 -3.24 14.02
C THR A 201 -2.54 -1.99 14.66
N ARG A 202 -2.50 -0.89 13.90
CA ARG A 202 -1.92 0.42 14.24
C ARG A 202 -2.91 1.58 14.14
N ASP A 203 -4.18 1.31 13.86
CA ASP A 203 -5.16 2.33 13.43
C ASP A 203 -5.89 3.05 14.57
N ARG A 204 -6.23 2.34 15.67
CA ARG A 204 -7.00 2.92 16.78
C ARG A 204 -6.62 2.32 18.13
N LYS A 205 -6.58 3.15 19.18
CA LYS A 205 -6.43 2.70 20.57
C LYS A 205 -7.57 1.74 20.94
N ASP A 206 -7.26 0.72 21.75
CA ASP A 206 -8.24 -0.16 22.39
C ASP A 206 -9.06 -1.05 21.42
N LYS A 207 -8.68 -1.14 20.14
CA LYS A 207 -9.27 -2.09 19.19
C LYS A 207 -8.66 -3.48 19.35
N VAL A 208 -9.49 -4.51 19.23
CA VAL A 208 -9.06 -5.92 19.15
C VAL A 208 -9.19 -6.39 17.70
N VAL A 209 -8.08 -6.87 17.13
CA VAL A 209 -8.04 -7.51 15.82
C VAL A 209 -8.01 -9.03 16.04
N GLN A 210 -9.07 -9.71 15.61
CA GLN A 210 -9.15 -11.17 15.64
C GLN A 210 -8.74 -11.72 14.28
N LEU A 211 -7.59 -12.39 14.21
CA LEU A 211 -7.08 -12.88 12.93
C LEU A 211 -7.99 -13.96 12.32
N GLU A 212 -8.69 -14.72 13.17
CA GLU A 212 -9.64 -15.77 12.75
C GLU A 212 -10.87 -15.23 12.01
N TRP A 213 -11.14 -13.93 12.14
CA TRP A 213 -12.27 -13.29 11.44
C TRP A 213 -11.91 -12.88 10.00
N MET A 214 -10.65 -13.03 9.58
CA MET A 214 -10.26 -12.84 8.19
C MET A 214 -10.80 -14.00 7.34
N PRO A 215 -11.58 -13.73 6.28
CA PRO A 215 -12.17 -14.80 5.46
C PRO A 215 -11.12 -15.75 4.84
N LEU A 216 -9.95 -15.23 4.46
CA LEU A 216 -8.88 -16.07 3.91
C LEU A 216 -8.27 -17.00 4.98
N PHE A 217 -8.20 -16.55 6.24
CA PHE A 217 -7.67 -17.37 7.34
C PHE A 217 -8.56 -18.60 7.59
N SER A 218 -9.87 -18.42 7.56
CA SER A 218 -10.83 -19.52 7.78
C SER A 218 -10.88 -20.52 6.62
N GLN A 219 -10.35 -20.14 5.45
CA GLN A 219 -10.24 -21.01 4.27
C GLN A 219 -8.94 -21.82 4.23
N LEU A 220 -7.97 -21.52 5.10
CA LEU A 220 -6.74 -22.30 5.24
C LEU A 220 -6.98 -23.52 6.14
N GLY A 221 -6.29 -24.62 5.86
CA GLY A 221 -6.20 -25.75 6.77
C GLY A 221 -5.30 -25.44 7.96
N LYS A 222 -5.14 -26.41 8.86
CA LYS A 222 -4.41 -26.20 10.13
C LYS A 222 -2.95 -25.76 9.92
N ASN A 223 -2.28 -26.27 8.88
CA ASN A 223 -0.88 -25.89 8.61
C ASN A 223 -0.81 -24.48 8.05
N GLY A 224 -1.67 -24.16 7.07
CA GLY A 224 -1.76 -22.82 6.51
C GLY A 224 -2.08 -21.77 7.57
N GLN A 225 -3.02 -22.06 8.49
CA GLN A 225 -3.34 -21.19 9.61
C GLN A 225 -2.13 -20.96 10.54
N LYS A 226 -1.36 -22.01 10.86
CA LYS A 226 -0.15 -21.88 11.68
C LYS A 226 0.91 -21.01 11.01
N GLU A 227 1.19 -21.24 9.73
CA GLU A 227 2.09 -20.39 8.95
C GLU A 227 1.61 -18.95 8.92
N PHE A 228 0.30 -18.75 8.76
CA PHE A 228 -0.29 -17.41 8.68
C PHE A 228 -0.12 -16.66 9.99
N ILE A 229 -0.37 -17.33 11.13
CA ILE A 229 -0.17 -16.73 12.47
C ILE A 229 1.29 -16.31 12.65
N ASN A 230 2.24 -17.14 12.20
CA ASN A 230 3.66 -16.81 12.27
C ASN A 230 3.99 -15.59 11.38
N LEU A 231 3.49 -15.56 10.15
CA LEU A 231 3.65 -14.40 9.25
C LEU A 231 3.07 -13.13 9.88
N ALA A 232 1.86 -13.20 10.45
CA ALA A 232 1.21 -12.08 11.12
C ALA A 232 2.00 -11.60 12.35
N LYS A 233 2.49 -12.52 13.20
CA LYS A 233 3.36 -12.20 14.35
C LYS A 233 4.61 -11.44 13.90
N THR A 234 5.32 -11.99 12.92
CA THR A 234 6.53 -11.39 12.36
C THR A 234 6.26 -10.01 11.76
N HIS A 235 5.16 -9.86 10.99
CA HIS A 235 4.78 -8.59 10.40
C HIS A 235 4.45 -7.53 11.47
N ILE A 236 3.64 -7.87 12.46
CA ILE A 236 3.22 -6.95 13.52
C ILE A 236 4.41 -6.52 14.39
N GLU A 237 5.35 -7.43 14.66
CA GLU A 237 6.59 -7.08 15.36
C GLU A 237 7.46 -6.13 14.52
N SER A 238 7.51 -6.33 13.20
CA SER A 238 8.20 -5.41 12.29
C SER A 238 7.58 -4.01 12.34
N ILE A 239 6.24 -3.91 12.35
CA ILE A 239 5.53 -2.63 12.52
C ILE A 239 5.93 -1.98 13.84
N ARG A 240 5.95 -2.74 14.95
CA ARG A 240 6.38 -2.23 16.26
C ARG A 240 7.80 -1.67 16.21
N ASN A 241 8.74 -2.40 15.60
CA ASN A 241 10.13 -1.95 15.51
C ASN A 241 10.29 -0.72 14.61
N PHE A 242 9.53 -0.63 13.52
CA PHE A 242 9.65 0.45 12.55
C PHE A 242 8.96 1.73 13.00
N GLN A 243 7.74 1.61 13.54
CA GLN A 243 6.89 2.73 13.92
C GLN A 243 6.98 3.08 15.40
N GLU A 244 7.58 2.20 16.20
CA GLU A 244 7.83 2.41 17.63
C GLU A 244 6.55 2.54 18.48
N PHE A 245 5.42 2.05 17.93
CA PHE A 245 4.16 1.89 18.64
C PHE A 245 3.28 0.80 17.99
N LEU A 246 2.36 0.26 18.79
CA LEU A 246 1.18 -0.50 18.39
C LEU A 246 -0.03 -0.01 19.18
N TRP A 247 -1.16 0.18 18.50
CA TRP A 247 -2.38 0.71 19.13
C TRP A 247 -3.42 -0.37 19.48
N THR A 248 -3.30 -1.55 18.89
CA THR A 248 -4.33 -2.60 18.99
C THR A 248 -3.81 -3.86 19.67
N THR A 249 -4.75 -4.62 20.25
CA THR A 249 -4.49 -6.01 20.63
C THR A 249 -4.79 -6.89 19.42
N THR A 250 -3.85 -7.73 18.99
CA THR A 250 -4.10 -8.76 17.98
C THR A 250 -4.22 -10.13 18.65
N LYS A 251 -5.21 -10.92 18.26
CA LYS A 251 -5.52 -12.23 18.85
C LYS A 251 -5.81 -13.31 17.81
N VAL A 252 -5.69 -14.56 18.26
CA VAL A 252 -6.21 -15.79 17.63
C VAL A 252 -6.89 -16.58 18.74
N GLY A 253 -8.22 -16.74 18.68
CA GLY A 253 -9.01 -17.18 19.82
C GLY A 253 -8.71 -16.33 21.07
N GLU A 254 -8.29 -17.00 22.14
CA GLU A 254 -7.87 -16.35 23.39
C GLU A 254 -6.37 -15.97 23.41
N GLN A 255 -5.56 -16.45 22.47
CA GLN A 255 -4.13 -16.16 22.44
C GLN A 255 -3.87 -14.72 21.97
N ILE A 256 -3.15 -13.94 22.78
CA ILE A 256 -2.64 -12.64 22.38
C ILE A 256 -1.41 -12.84 21.48
N VAL A 257 -1.53 -12.40 20.23
CA VAL A 257 -0.47 -12.37 19.22
C VAL A 257 0.41 -11.14 19.41
N ALA A 258 -0.21 -9.98 19.66
CA ALA A 258 0.46 -8.74 19.97
C ALA A 258 -0.43 -7.88 20.88
N ALA A 259 0.15 -7.14 21.80
CA ALA A 259 -0.55 -6.19 22.66
C ALA A 259 -0.18 -4.75 22.27
N PRO A 260 -1.05 -3.76 22.58
CA PRO A 260 -0.72 -2.35 22.43
C PRO A 260 0.56 -2.03 23.20
N ASP A 261 1.42 -1.24 22.58
CA ASP A 261 2.63 -0.71 23.19
C ASP A 261 2.86 0.70 22.64
N MET A 262 3.02 1.67 23.53
CA MET A 262 3.22 3.07 23.18
C MET A 262 4.50 3.53 23.88
N VAL A 263 5.58 3.63 23.11
CA VAL A 263 6.83 4.18 23.65
C VAL A 263 6.62 5.66 23.93
N LYS A 264 6.46 6.02 25.21
CA LYS A 264 6.26 7.41 25.65
C LYS A 264 7.38 8.31 25.11
N GLY A 265 7.01 9.46 24.54
CA GLY A 265 7.95 10.49 24.10
C GLY A 265 8.48 10.35 22.67
N LYS A 266 8.11 9.32 21.91
CA LYS A 266 8.46 9.20 20.49
C LYS A 266 7.35 9.77 19.58
N ARG A 267 7.75 10.48 18.52
CA ARG A 267 6.86 11.02 17.49
C ARG A 267 7.14 10.30 16.17
N TYR A 268 6.11 9.75 15.56
CA TYR A 268 6.17 9.17 14.21
C TYR A 268 5.27 9.99 13.29
N ASP A 269 5.82 10.36 12.15
CA ASP A 269 5.24 11.34 11.23
C ASP A 269 4.62 10.66 9.98
N GLY A 270 4.89 9.37 9.76
CA GLY A 270 4.27 8.60 8.69
C GLY A 270 5.18 8.36 7.48
N LYS A 271 6.42 8.87 7.51
CA LYS A 271 7.42 8.64 6.46
C LYS A 271 8.83 8.53 7.05
N LYS A 272 9.17 7.34 7.54
CA LYS A 272 10.51 7.06 8.07
C LYS A 272 11.45 6.48 7.02
N TYR A 273 10.92 5.85 5.98
CA TYR A 273 11.71 5.10 5.00
C TYR A 273 11.34 5.49 3.57
N THR A 274 12.31 5.33 2.66
CA THR A 274 12.02 5.30 1.22
C THR A 274 11.27 4.02 0.86
N ALA A 275 10.64 3.99 -0.32
CA ALA A 275 10.00 2.77 -0.83
C ALA A 275 11.00 1.61 -0.88
N GLN A 276 12.17 1.81 -1.47
CA GLN A 276 13.23 0.78 -1.55
C GLN A 276 13.59 0.22 -0.17
N GLN A 277 13.86 1.08 0.81
CA GLN A 277 14.17 0.65 2.17
C GLN A 277 13.04 -0.18 2.80
N MET A 278 11.78 0.19 2.56
CA MET A 278 10.65 -0.57 3.09
C MET A 278 10.58 -1.98 2.49
N PHE A 279 10.79 -2.10 1.17
CA PHE A 279 10.82 -3.40 0.49
C PHE A 279 11.99 -4.26 0.97
N ASP A 280 13.18 -3.66 1.17
CA ASP A 280 14.34 -4.37 1.69
C ASP A 280 14.11 -4.86 3.13
N LEU A 281 13.54 -4.02 4.00
CA LEU A 281 13.20 -4.39 5.39
C LEU A 281 12.18 -5.52 5.44
N MET A 282 11.13 -5.46 4.61
CA MET A 282 10.13 -6.53 4.54
C MET A 282 10.74 -7.83 4.02
N ALA A 283 11.67 -7.73 3.06
CA ALA A 283 12.43 -8.88 2.62
C ALA A 283 13.25 -9.47 3.76
N GLU A 284 14.06 -8.69 4.48
CA GLU A 284 14.83 -9.17 5.64
C GLU A 284 13.94 -9.80 6.72
N THR A 285 12.79 -9.21 6.99
CA THR A 285 11.85 -9.65 8.03
C THR A 285 11.21 -11.01 7.68
N HIS A 286 10.83 -11.22 6.41
CA HIS A 286 10.06 -12.40 5.98
C HIS A 286 10.87 -13.44 5.18
N SER A 287 12.14 -13.18 4.85
CA SER A 287 13.00 -14.05 4.03
C SER A 287 13.60 -15.28 4.74
N ASN A 288 13.14 -15.62 5.94
CA ASN A 288 13.52 -16.88 6.62
C ASN A 288 12.67 -18.11 6.19
N GLY A 289 11.95 -18.01 5.06
CA GLY A 289 11.52 -19.16 4.24
C GLY A 289 12.50 -19.39 3.07
N PRO A 290 12.49 -20.55 2.38
CA PRO A 290 13.48 -20.86 1.34
C PRO A 290 13.45 -19.74 0.28
N LYS A 291 14.62 -19.11 0.10
CA LYS A 291 14.82 -17.96 -0.78
C LYS A 291 14.29 -18.30 -2.17
N ILE A 292 13.26 -17.58 -2.63
CA ILE A 292 13.08 -17.37 -4.06
C ILE A 292 14.40 -16.80 -4.54
N GLU A 293 15.07 -17.52 -5.44
CA GLU A 293 16.34 -17.11 -6.01
C GLU A 293 16.17 -15.69 -6.56
N LYS A 294 16.74 -14.72 -5.85
CA LYS A 294 17.05 -13.43 -6.45
C LYS A 294 17.97 -13.77 -7.62
N ASN A 295 17.55 -13.45 -8.84
CA ASN A 295 18.44 -13.36 -9.99
C ASN A 295 19.63 -12.49 -9.57
N LYS A 296 20.70 -13.15 -9.13
CA LYS A 296 21.99 -12.55 -8.87
C LYS A 296 22.68 -12.46 -10.20
N GLU A 297 22.31 -11.45 -10.97
CA GLU A 297 23.19 -10.90 -11.99
C GLU A 297 22.85 -9.41 -12.14
N ASN A 298 23.86 -8.58 -11.87
CA ASN A 298 23.94 -7.13 -12.11
C ASN A 298 23.36 -6.13 -11.09
N ARG A 299 23.77 -6.24 -9.83
CA ARG A 299 24.05 -5.05 -8.98
C ARG A 299 25.44 -5.29 -8.38
N VAL A 300 26.49 -4.59 -8.82
CA VAL A 300 27.10 -3.51 -8.00
C VAL A 300 27.79 -2.39 -8.81
N GLU A 301 28.01 -2.48 -10.13
CA GLU A 301 28.89 -1.46 -10.79
C GLU A 301 28.20 -0.25 -11.44
N ASN A 302 26.90 -0.28 -11.75
CA ASN A 302 26.27 0.85 -12.47
C ASN A 302 25.63 1.95 -11.59
N ALA A 303 25.48 1.75 -10.27
CA ALA A 303 24.89 2.78 -9.41
C ALA A 303 25.88 3.87 -8.96
N ARG A 304 27.20 3.60 -9.02
CA ARG A 304 28.23 4.62 -8.73
C ARG A 304 28.60 5.46 -9.95
N GLY A 305 28.44 4.94 -11.18
CA GLY A 305 28.70 5.68 -12.42
C GLY A 305 27.66 6.76 -12.72
N VAL A 306 26.38 6.52 -12.41
CA VAL A 306 25.30 7.47 -12.75
C VAL A 306 25.23 8.64 -11.74
N ALA A 307 25.55 8.41 -10.46
CA ALA A 307 25.59 9.48 -9.45
C ALA A 307 26.80 10.42 -9.60
N GLN A 308 27.90 9.96 -10.21
CA GLN A 308 29.04 10.83 -10.53
C GLN A 308 28.85 11.59 -11.84
N HIS A 309 28.07 11.07 -12.79
CA HIS A 309 27.81 11.80 -14.03
C HIS A 309 26.93 13.05 -13.79
N TRP A 310 25.97 13.01 -12.87
CA TRP A 310 25.07 14.15 -12.59
C TRP A 310 25.67 15.23 -11.68
N LYS A 311 26.84 14.98 -11.07
CA LYS A 311 27.57 16.00 -10.29
C LYS A 311 28.64 16.72 -11.12
N GLY A 312 29.08 16.13 -12.24
CA GLY A 312 30.00 16.77 -13.18
C GLY A 312 29.33 17.74 -14.14
N THR A 313 28.05 17.54 -14.49
CA THR A 313 27.34 18.36 -15.48
C THR A 313 26.63 19.59 -14.92
N LEU A 314 26.66 19.82 -13.59
CA LEU A 314 26.10 21.03 -12.96
C LEU A 314 27.17 22.05 -12.52
N ASP A 315 28.45 21.67 -12.54
CA ASP A 315 29.57 22.56 -12.22
C ASP A 315 30.28 23.14 -13.46
N GLU A 316 29.94 22.68 -14.67
CA GLU A 316 30.49 23.22 -15.95
C GLU A 316 29.63 24.31 -16.61
N GLU A 317 28.40 24.58 -16.13
CA GLU A 317 27.56 25.69 -16.65
C GLU A 317 27.71 27.02 -15.87
N SER A 318 28.67 27.14 -14.94
CA SER A 318 28.89 28.38 -14.17
C SER A 318 30.29 28.99 -14.28
N LYS A 319 31.10 28.55 -15.25
CA LYS A 319 32.39 29.18 -15.57
C LYS A 319 32.56 29.36 -17.07
N ASN A 320 31.94 30.40 -17.62
CA ASN A 320 32.43 31.14 -18.78
C ASN A 320 31.69 32.47 -18.88
N ASP A 321 31.97 33.37 -17.96
CA ASP A 321 31.88 34.81 -18.22
C ASP A 321 33.28 35.37 -18.01
N LYS A 322 34.08 35.36 -19.07
CA LYS A 322 35.11 36.37 -19.38
C LYS A 322 35.46 36.32 -20.87
N ASP A 323 35.20 37.46 -21.49
CA ASP A 323 35.91 38.09 -22.61
C ASP A 323 36.00 37.30 -23.92
N ASP A 324 35.58 37.89 -25.06
CA ASP A 324 36.34 38.95 -25.72
C ASP A 324 35.76 39.35 -27.09
N SER A 325 36.35 40.39 -27.67
CA SER A 325 36.34 40.85 -29.08
C SER A 325 35.45 42.08 -29.36
N SER A 326 35.99 43.31 -29.32
CA SER A 326 36.99 43.97 -30.18
C SER A 326 36.35 44.78 -31.31
N LEU A 327 36.72 46.06 -31.40
CA LEU A 327 37.32 46.63 -32.61
C LEU A 327 37.94 48.02 -32.35
N GLN A 328 39.25 48.05 -32.52
CA GLN A 328 40.13 49.17 -32.92
C GLN A 328 39.49 50.07 -34.01
N ASN A 329 39.88 51.30 -34.31
CA ASN A 329 40.91 52.26 -33.92
C ASN A 329 40.52 53.58 -34.64
N SER A 330 41.07 54.73 -34.26
CA SER A 330 41.77 55.66 -35.19
C SER A 330 41.64 57.16 -34.85
N ILE A 331 42.77 57.68 -34.35
CA ILE A 331 43.47 58.93 -34.76
C ILE A 331 43.01 60.28 -34.15
N ARG A 332 43.99 60.84 -33.42
CA ARG A 332 44.40 62.23 -33.12
C ARG A 332 43.35 63.25 -32.66
#